data_AF-A0A5Y0KAY0-F1
#
_entry.id   AF-A0A5Y0KAY0-F1
#
_cell.length_a   1.000
_cell.length_b   1.000
_cell.length_c   1.000
_cell.angle_alpha   90.00
_cell.angle_beta   90.00
_cell.angle_gamma   90.00
#
_symmetry.space_group_name_H-M   'P 1'
#
loop_
_entity.id
_entity.type
_entity.pdbx_description
1 polymer ?
#
loop_
_entity_poly.entity_id
_entity_poly.type
_entity_poly.pdbx_seq_one_letter_code
_entity_poly.pdbx_strand_id
1 'polypeptide(L)'
;MSQNTTTPLLALSGQIIPLKRLSVSVKLNVKDKDASGKSSSTATSEQGVKAKELQISGLIPFTQPEALTLLFRLAEAKAANGAQQVYRIANMDARAVNMQQGTFSGAVGAV
;
A
#
# COMPACT_ATOMS: atom_id res chain seq x y z
N MET A 1 -20.33 20.87 17.78
CA MET A 1 -19.66 19.57 17.70
C MET A 1 -18.72 19.61 16.50
N SER A 2 -17.47 20.03 16.71
CA SER A 2 -16.47 20.06 15.64
C SER A 2 -15.99 18.64 15.43
N GLN A 3 -16.46 18.00 14.35
CA GLN A 3 -15.86 16.75 13.90
C GLN A 3 -14.44 17.10 13.48
N ASN A 4 -13.46 16.84 14.35
CA ASN A 4 -12.07 16.76 13.94
C ASN A 4 -12.00 15.59 12.95
N THR A 5 -12.29 15.88 11.68
CA THR A 5 -12.07 14.98 10.58
C THR A 5 -10.57 14.90 10.43
N THR A 6 -9.93 14.03 11.23
CA THR A 6 -8.58 13.55 10.98
C THR A 6 -8.62 13.00 9.57
N THR A 7 -8.28 13.83 8.59
CA THR A 7 -8.22 13.41 7.21
C THR A 7 -7.17 12.31 7.22
N PRO A 8 -7.55 11.05 6.91
CA PRO A 8 -6.60 9.97 7.05
C PRO A 8 -5.47 10.31 6.08
N LEU A 9 -4.28 10.48 6.65
CA LEU A 9 -3.08 10.87 5.92
C LEU A 9 -2.36 9.58 5.55
N LEU A 10 -1.94 9.51 4.31
CA LEU A 10 -0.97 8.53 3.88
C LEU A 10 0.31 9.27 3.49
N ALA A 11 1.40 8.96 4.18
CA ALA A 11 2.72 9.34 3.71
C ALA A 11 3.64 8.13 3.62
N LEU A 12 4.43 8.09 2.55
CA LEU A 12 5.41 7.03 2.28
C LEU A 12 6.80 7.65 2.32
N SER A 13 7.63 7.21 3.28
CA SER A 13 8.98 7.74 3.51
C SER A 13 9.04 9.28 3.59
N GLY A 14 8.02 9.90 4.19
CA GLY A 14 7.92 11.35 4.33
C GLY A 14 7.22 12.08 3.17
N GLN A 15 6.90 11.38 2.08
CA GLN A 15 6.13 11.94 0.96
C GLN A 15 4.64 11.75 1.20
N ILE A 16 3.92 12.85 1.38
CA ILE A 16 2.48 12.86 1.56
C ILE A 16 1.80 12.58 0.21
N ILE A 17 0.84 11.66 0.20
CA ILE A 17 0.00 11.37 -0.97
C ILE A 17 -1.34 12.08 -0.75
N PRO A 18 -1.61 13.18 -1.47
CA PRO A 18 -2.83 13.97 -1.27
C PRO A 18 -4.03 13.26 -1.90
N LEU A 19 -4.69 12.41 -1.11
CA LEU A 19 -5.91 11.71 -1.50
C LEU A 19 -7.12 12.33 -0.80
N LYS A 20 -8.18 12.59 -1.57
CA LYS A 20 -9.50 12.96 -1.04
C LYS A 20 -10.30 11.69 -0.78
N ARG A 21 -11.15 11.71 0.25
CA ARG A 21 -11.96 10.54 0.65
C ARG A 21 -11.12 9.27 0.77
N LEU A 22 -9.97 9.38 1.42
CA LEU A 22 -9.07 8.25 1.63
C LEU A 22 -9.80 7.16 2.43
N SER A 23 -9.79 5.95 1.87
CA SER A 23 -10.25 4.72 2.49
C SER A 23 -9.05 3.79 2.64
N VAL A 24 -8.87 3.28 3.85
CA VAL A 24 -7.77 2.38 4.20
C VAL A 24 -8.37 1.09 4.71
N SER A 25 -8.03 -0.02 4.06
CA SER A 25 -8.46 -1.37 4.41
C SER A 25 -7.23 -2.20 4.74
N VAL A 26 -7.19 -2.80 5.93
CA VAL A 26 -6.15 -3.76 6.29
C VAL A 26 -6.66 -5.18 6.06
N LYS A 27 -5.89 -6.00 5.37
CA LYS A 27 -6.15 -7.43 5.18
C LYS A 27 -5.00 -8.24 5.78
N LEU A 28 -5.35 -9.30 6.51
CA LEU A 28 -4.37 -10.29 6.97
C LEU A 28 -4.69 -11.61 6.27
N ASN A 29 -3.82 -12.01 5.34
CA ASN A 29 -3.93 -13.30 4.68
C ASN A 29 -3.33 -14.38 5.60
N VAL A 30 -4.18 -15.02 6.40
CA VAL A 30 -3.81 -16.20 7.20
C VAL A 30 -3.91 -17.42 6.29
N LYS A 31 -2.79 -17.92 5.78
CA LYS A 31 -2.77 -19.23 5.11
C LYS A 31 -2.81 -20.32 6.18
N ASP A 32 -3.94 -21.01 6.27
CA ASP A 32 -3.99 -22.32 6.93
C ASP A 32 -3.16 -23.31 6.11
N LYS A 33 -2.26 -23.99 6.81
CA LYS A 33 -1.22 -24.85 6.23
C LYS A 33 -1.79 -26.22 5.82
N ASP A 34 -2.94 -26.24 5.13
CA ASP A 34 -3.52 -27.47 4.60
C ASP A 34 -4.30 -27.22 3.31
N ALA A 35 -3.60 -27.21 2.19
CA ALA A 35 -4.19 -27.38 0.86
C ALA A 35 -3.15 -28.07 -0.02
N SER A 36 -3.20 -29.39 0.05
CA SER A 36 -2.41 -30.32 -0.75
C SER A 36 -2.64 -30.13 -2.24
N GLY A 37 -1.55 -30.04 -2.99
CA GLY A 37 -1.51 -30.56 -4.36
C GLY A 37 -1.76 -29.58 -5.51
N LYS A 38 -0.66 -29.28 -6.21
CA LYS A 38 -0.59 -28.94 -7.64
C LYS A 38 -1.40 -27.73 -8.14
N SER A 39 -0.72 -26.59 -8.27
CA SER A 39 -0.77 -25.84 -9.53
C SER A 39 0.45 -24.94 -9.66
N SER A 40 1.26 -25.24 -10.67
CA SER A 40 2.32 -24.42 -11.22
C SER A 40 1.74 -23.23 -11.97
N SER A 41 2.16 -22.00 -11.66
CA SER A 41 2.65 -20.98 -12.60
C SER A 41 2.69 -19.58 -11.96
N THR A 42 3.89 -18.99 -12.01
CA THR A 42 4.18 -17.56 -12.18
C THR A 42 3.49 -16.54 -11.26
N ALA A 43 4.06 -16.37 -10.08
CA ALA A 43 4.53 -15.08 -9.61
C ALA A 43 5.42 -15.39 -8.42
N THR A 44 6.60 -14.78 -8.38
CA THR A 44 7.48 -14.75 -7.21
C THR A 44 6.78 -13.94 -6.09
N SER A 45 5.61 -14.39 -5.65
CA SER A 45 5.07 -14.05 -4.34
C SER A 45 6.01 -14.72 -3.37
N GLU A 46 6.95 -13.94 -2.88
CA GLU A 46 7.88 -14.28 -1.81
C GLU A 46 7.19 -15.21 -0.82
N GLN A 47 7.67 -16.44 -0.84
CA GLN A 47 7.03 -17.59 -0.26
C GLN A 47 6.68 -17.33 1.21
N GLY A 48 5.40 -17.49 1.55
CA GLY A 48 4.99 -18.01 2.85
C GLY A 48 5.00 -17.06 4.05
N VAL A 49 5.05 -15.74 3.87
CA VAL A 49 4.89 -14.82 5.01
C VAL A 49 3.41 -14.50 5.23
N LYS A 50 2.96 -14.55 6.49
CA LYS A 50 1.70 -13.96 6.96
C LYS A 50 1.68 -12.47 6.57
N ALA A 51 1.28 -12.17 5.33
CA ALA A 51 1.37 -10.82 4.80
C ALA A 51 0.17 -10.01 5.30
N LYS A 52 0.47 -8.94 6.03
CA LYS A 52 -0.48 -7.85 6.27
C LYS A 52 -0.44 -6.97 5.02
N GLU A 53 -1.58 -6.83 4.37
CA GLU A 53 -1.76 -6.00 3.19
C GLU A 53 -2.56 -4.75 3.59
N LEU A 54 -2.07 -3.59 3.15
CA LEU A 54 -2.75 -2.31 3.31
C LEU A 54 -3.28 -1.90 1.95
N GLN A 55 -4.60 -1.98 1.76
CA GLN A 55 -5.27 -1.48 0.57
C GLN A 55 -5.69 -0.04 0.81
N ILE A 56 -5.22 0.84 -0.06
CA ILE A 56 -5.52 2.26 -0.01
C ILE A 56 -6.31 2.62 -1.26
N SER A 57 -7.44 3.29 -1.10
CA SER A 57 -8.18 3.89 -2.20
C SER A 57 -8.58 5.32 -1.85
N GLY A 58 -8.71 6.16 -2.86
CA GLY A 58 -9.06 7.57 -2.69
C GLY A 58 -9.26 8.25 -4.03
N LEU A 59 -9.66 9.51 -3.97
CA LEU A 59 -9.88 10.36 -5.13
C LEU A 59 -8.72 11.34 -5.26
N ILE A 60 -8.11 11.38 -6.45
CA ILE A 60 -7.17 12.42 -6.83
C ILE A 60 -7.96 13.49 -7.60
N PRO A 61 -8.02 14.75 -7.13
CA PRO A 61 -8.65 15.82 -7.89
C PRO A 61 -7.95 16.01 -9.24
N PHE A 62 -8.70 16.27 -10.31
CA PHE A 62 -8.15 16.60 -11.64
C PHE A 62 -7.22 17.83 -11.61
N THR A 63 -7.39 18.70 -10.62
CA THR A 63 -6.54 19.87 -10.39
C THR A 63 -5.17 19.54 -9.81
N GLN A 64 -4.91 18.26 -9.45
CA GLN A 64 -3.65 17.80 -8.84
C GLN A 64 -3.07 16.58 -9.58
N PRO A 65 -2.73 16.72 -10.87
CA PRO A 65 -2.12 15.63 -11.64
C PRO A 65 -0.77 15.18 -11.05
N GLU A 66 -0.07 16.05 -10.31
CA GLU A 66 1.21 15.71 -9.69
C GLU A 66 1.08 14.59 -8.66
N ALA A 67 -0.10 14.45 -8.03
CA ALA A 67 -0.38 13.38 -7.08
C ALA A 67 -0.38 12.00 -7.78
N LEU A 68 -0.92 11.94 -9.00
CA LEU A 68 -0.91 10.73 -9.81
C LEU A 68 0.52 10.38 -10.25
N THR A 69 1.26 11.38 -10.74
CA THR A 69 2.68 11.20 -11.11
C THR A 69 3.52 10.74 -9.93
N LEU A 70 3.31 11.30 -8.74
CA LEU A 70 3.98 10.89 -7.52
C LEU A 70 3.67 9.43 -7.17
N LEU A 71 2.40 9.04 -7.21
CA LEU A 71 1.95 7.69 -6.85
C LEU A 71 2.57 6.63 -7.78
N PHE A 72 2.59 6.87 -9.09
CA PHE A 72 3.25 5.98 -10.05
C PHE A 72 4.76 5.95 -9.88
N ARG A 73 5.40 7.11 -9.68
CA ARG A 73 6.84 7.18 -9.40
C ARG A 73 7.23 6.36 -8.17
N LEU A 74 6.42 6.40 -7.11
CA LEU A 74 6.65 5.63 -5.91
C LEU A 74 6.46 4.13 -6.16
N ALA A 75 5.44 3.74 -6.92
CA ALA A 75 5.17 2.35 -7.26
C ALA A 75 6.28 1.72 -8.13
N GLU A 76 6.85 2.49 -9.07
CA GLU A 76 7.91 2.04 -9.98
C GLU A 76 9.31 2.13 -9.38
N ALA A 77 9.48 2.84 -8.26
CA ALA A 77 10.79 3.01 -7.65
C ALA A 77 11.39 1.68 -7.22
N LYS A 78 12.69 1.54 -7.50
CA LYS A 78 13.50 0.40 -7.09
C LYS A 78 14.62 0.87 -6.17
N ALA A 79 14.98 0.01 -5.23
CA ALA A 79 16.17 0.18 -4.41
C ALA A 79 17.44 -0.04 -5.27
N ALA A 80 18.60 0.32 -4.72
CA ALA A 80 19.89 0.23 -5.41
C ALA A 80 20.24 -1.20 -5.88
N ASN A 81 19.68 -2.22 -5.24
CA ASN A 81 19.84 -3.63 -5.58
C ASN A 81 18.85 -4.12 -6.67
N GLY A 82 18.06 -3.24 -7.26
CA GLY A 82 17.03 -3.58 -8.25
C GLY A 82 15.75 -4.19 -7.66
N ALA A 83 15.69 -4.40 -6.34
CA ALA A 83 14.47 -4.80 -5.66
C ALA A 83 13.50 -3.63 -5.55
N GLN A 84 12.26 -3.92 -5.19
CA GLN A 84 11.24 -2.89 -5.02
C GLN A 84 11.57 -1.95 -3.85
N GLN A 85 11.28 -0.67 -4.01
CA GLN A 85 11.54 0.31 -2.95
C GLN A 85 10.67 0.04 -1.72
N VAL A 86 11.31 -0.03 -0.55
CA VAL A 86 10.64 -0.15 0.74
C VAL A 86 10.33 1.24 1.28
N TYR A 87 9.07 1.48 1.61
CA TYR A 87 8.60 2.75 2.13
C TYR A 87 8.24 2.66 3.59
N ARG A 88 8.58 3.70 4.37
CA ARG A 88 8.05 3.86 5.72
C ARG A 88 6.63 4.38 5.63
N ILE A 89 5.68 3.62 6.17
CA ILE A 89 4.25 3.96 6.12
C ILE A 89 3.90 4.81 7.34
N ALA A 90 3.52 6.06 7.09
CA ALA A 90 2.93 6.94 8.08
C ALA A 90 1.42 7.00 7.85
N ASN A 91 0.70 6.09 8.51
CA ASN A 91 -0.75 6.02 8.54
C ASN A 91 -1.20 5.41 9.88
N MET A 92 -2.34 5.86 10.42
CA MET A 92 -2.80 5.42 11.74
C MET A 92 -3.25 3.95 11.74
N ASP A 93 -3.95 3.50 10.70
CA ASP A 93 -4.45 2.13 10.57
C ASP A 93 -3.29 1.13 10.38
N ALA A 94 -2.31 1.51 9.56
CA ALA A 94 -1.06 0.74 9.40
C ALA A 94 -0.32 0.59 10.74
N ARG A 95 -0.21 1.67 11.53
CA ARG A 95 0.41 1.62 12.86
C ARG A 95 -0.39 0.75 13.83
N ALA A 96 -1.72 0.79 13.79
CA ALA A 96 -2.59 -0.04 14.64
C ALA A 96 -2.33 -1.54 14.43
N VAL A 97 -1.97 -1.95 13.21
CA VAL A 97 -1.62 -3.34 12.90
C VAL A 97 -0.12 -3.63 12.93
N ASN A 98 0.69 -2.74 13.50
CA ASN A 98 2.17 -2.85 13.54
C ASN A 98 2.83 -2.95 12.15
N MET A 99 2.22 -2.38 11.11
CA MET A 99 2.78 -2.27 9.76
C MET A 99 3.47 -0.92 9.59
N GLN A 100 4.79 -0.90 9.78
CA GLN A 100 5.59 0.34 9.74
C GLN A 100 6.26 0.59 8.39
N GLN A 101 6.48 -0.47 7.62
CA GLN A 101 7.12 -0.44 6.31
C GLN A 101 6.36 -1.36 5.35
N GLY A 102 6.42 -1.03 4.06
CA GLY A 102 5.85 -1.86 3.01
C GLY A 102 6.38 -1.50 1.64
N THR A 103 6.22 -2.41 0.71
CA THR A 103 6.45 -2.21 -0.72
C THR A 103 5.10 -2.12 -1.42
N PHE A 104 5.07 -1.55 -2.62
CA PHE A 104 3.87 -1.65 -3.45
C PHE A 104 3.70 -3.10 -3.91
N SER A 105 2.48 -3.59 -4.06
CA SER A 105 2.26 -4.92 -4.62
C SER A 105 0.94 -4.96 -5.38
N GLY A 106 0.82 -5.90 -6.31
CA GLY A 106 -0.35 -6.00 -7.18
C GLY A 106 -0.46 -4.84 -8.18
N ALA A 107 -1.69 -4.42 -8.46
CA ALA A 107 -1.99 -3.38 -9.42
C ALA A 107 -2.12 -2.01 -8.73
N VAL A 108 -1.45 -1.01 -9.30
CA VAL A 108 -1.59 0.39 -8.92
C VAL A 108 -2.22 1.13 -10.10
N GLY A 109 -3.35 1.79 -9.89
CA GLY A 109 -4.10 2.45 -10.95
C GLY A 109 -5.00 3.56 -10.44
N ALA A 110 -5.40 4.45 -11.33
CA ALA A 110 -6.43 5.46 -11.13
C ALA A 110 -7.48 5.31 -12.22
N VAL A 111 -8.75 5.54 -11.87
CA VAL A 111 -9.92 5.42 -12.75
C VAL A 111 -10.69 6.73 -12.82
#